data_AF-A0A9W6XG49-F1
#
_entry.id   AF-A0A9W6XG49-F1
#
_cell.length_a   1.000
_cell.length_b   1.000
_cell.length_c   1.000
_cell.angle_alpha   90.00
_cell.angle_beta   90.00
_cell.angle_gamma   90.00
#
_symmetry.space_group_name_H-M   'P 1'
#
loop_
_entity.id
_entity.type
_entity.pdbx_description
1 polymer ?
#
loop_
_entity_poly.entity_id
_entity_poly.type
_entity_poly.pdbx_seq_one_letter_code
_entity_poly.pdbx_strand_id
1 'polypeptide(L)'
;MVPTLAFTNIQVCDFFFKPVLDHQDEPTSFFRCRCSKVREQDIKTGYTNLMSHVRAQHPNFAAEIANSGMAGGTRIAFVHKKSQTVYSWIDWVISCTLPFSFPEDETVVKYASISSISTETLVKCMGLLTKAVEEIVAAILPEKFGIVFDGSTFRSEHYVAVFAVFTHDGNVEKILLAMAPLVDDEVMDHSAPAHVAFLRTIMGFFKCTLARVLHLVGDNCPTNGAVATLMRAPFVGCASHRLNLAVVEYMETYECHVGSQRKFPVPYRNEPYQ
;
A
#
# COMPACT_ATOMS: atom_id res chain seq x y z
N MET A 1 -16.25 36.14 -4.73
CA MET A 1 -17.32 35.56 -3.90
C MET A 1 -16.70 34.40 -3.12
N VAL A 2 -16.78 34.42 -1.79
CA VAL A 2 -16.30 33.30 -0.96
C VAL A 2 -17.25 32.12 -1.16
N PRO A 3 -16.77 30.90 -1.43
CA PRO A 3 -17.65 29.74 -1.56
C PRO A 3 -18.37 29.52 -0.24
N THR A 4 -19.70 29.54 -0.24
CA THR A 4 -20.49 29.11 0.91
C THR A 4 -20.21 27.63 1.12
N LEU A 5 -19.53 27.24 2.21
CA LEU A 5 -19.34 25.83 2.55
C LEU A 5 -20.71 25.16 2.71
N ALA A 6 -21.05 24.25 1.79
CA ALA A 6 -22.24 23.43 1.89
C ALA A 6 -21.91 22.19 2.73
N PHE A 7 -22.41 22.15 3.97
CA PHE A 7 -22.32 20.96 4.83
C PHE A 7 -23.51 20.03 4.57
N THR A 8 -23.27 18.72 4.53
CA THR A 8 -24.33 17.71 4.46
C THR A 8 -25.03 17.55 5.82
N ASN A 9 -26.26 17.02 5.83
CA ASN A 9 -27.02 16.80 7.07
C ASN A 9 -26.26 15.92 8.08
N ILE A 10 -25.54 14.90 7.60
CA ILE A 10 -24.72 14.03 8.46
C ILE A 10 -23.56 14.80 9.09
N GLN A 11 -22.82 15.60 8.32
CA GLN A 11 -21.70 16.40 8.82
C GLN A 11 -22.12 17.37 9.93
N VAL A 12 -23.28 18.00 9.74
CA VAL A 12 -23.81 18.93 10.75
C VAL A 12 -24.28 18.16 11.98
N CYS A 13 -24.97 17.03 11.82
CA CYS A 13 -25.41 16.23 12.96
C CYS A 13 -24.22 15.69 13.78
N ASP A 14 -23.17 15.20 13.13
CA ASP A 14 -21.98 14.67 13.81
C ASP A 14 -21.23 15.76 14.60
N PHE A 15 -21.26 17.01 14.13
CA PHE A 15 -20.66 18.12 14.88
C PHE A 15 -21.45 18.43 16.16
N PHE A 16 -22.78 18.45 16.08
CA PHE A 16 -23.64 18.89 17.19
C PHE A 16 -24.03 17.76 18.15
N PHE A 17 -24.04 16.51 17.72
CA PHE A 17 -24.57 15.39 18.50
C PHE A 17 -23.50 14.37 18.88
N LYS A 18 -23.63 13.80 20.07
CA LYS A 18 -22.91 12.60 20.50
C LYS A 18 -23.90 11.48 20.78
N PRO A 19 -23.63 10.23 20.38
CA PRO A 19 -24.48 9.11 20.74
C PRO A 19 -24.52 8.98 22.27
N VAL A 20 -25.71 8.72 22.80
CA VAL A 20 -25.88 8.34 24.20
C VAL A 20 -25.58 6.85 24.27
N LEU A 21 -24.61 6.50 25.10
CA LEU A 21 -24.23 5.12 25.34
C LEU A 21 -25.10 4.53 26.45
N ASP A 22 -25.39 3.24 26.36
CA ASP A 22 -26.03 2.50 27.44
C ASP A 22 -25.03 2.10 28.53
N HIS A 23 -25.47 1.26 29.47
CA HIS A 23 -24.66 0.77 30.59
C HIS A 23 -23.56 -0.21 30.17
N GLN A 24 -23.50 -0.60 28.89
CA GLN A 24 -22.50 -1.47 28.28
C GLN A 24 -21.59 -0.69 27.31
N ASP A 25 -21.63 0.64 27.34
CA ASP A 25 -20.94 1.55 26.42
C ASP A 25 -21.34 1.39 24.94
N GLU A 26 -22.51 0.79 24.66
CA GLU A 26 -23.02 0.60 23.30
C GLU A 26 -23.91 1.79 22.84
N PRO A 27 -23.82 2.22 21.57
CA PRO A 27 -24.63 3.35 21.07
C PRO A 27 -26.13 3.04 21.05
N THR A 28 -26.93 3.89 21.70
CA THR A 28 -28.40 3.82 21.64
C THR A 28 -28.97 4.59 20.45
N SER A 29 -30.30 4.56 20.25
CA SER A 29 -31.01 5.43 19.30
C SER A 29 -31.01 6.91 19.72
N PHE A 30 -30.52 7.24 20.90
CA PHE A 30 -30.52 8.59 21.45
C PHE A 30 -29.20 9.32 21.20
N PHE A 31 -29.31 10.59 20.86
CA PHE A 31 -28.21 11.49 20.59
C PHE A 31 -28.32 12.72 21.47
N ARG A 32 -27.23 13.09 22.14
CA ARG A 32 -27.14 14.29 22.98
C ARG A 32 -26.49 15.43 22.19
N CYS A 33 -27.25 16.50 21.99
CA CYS A 33 -26.75 17.72 21.36
C CYS A 33 -25.78 18.47 22.29
N ARG A 34 -24.92 19.33 21.72
CA ARG A 34 -24.08 20.30 22.46
C ARG A 34 -24.90 21.26 23.34
N CYS A 35 -26.16 21.53 22.98
CA CYS A 35 -27.09 22.26 23.86
C CYS A 35 -27.70 21.38 24.98
N SER A 36 -27.13 20.20 25.21
CA SER A 36 -27.53 19.21 26.22
C SER A 36 -28.89 18.52 26.00
N LYS A 37 -29.66 18.90 24.96
CA LYS A 37 -30.93 18.24 24.62
C LYS A 37 -30.68 16.86 24.00
N VAL A 38 -31.43 15.87 24.47
CA VAL A 38 -31.40 14.50 23.92
C VAL A 38 -32.48 14.34 22.87
N ARG A 39 -32.16 13.70 21.75
CA ARG A 39 -33.05 13.42 20.62
C ARG A 39 -32.89 11.97 20.18
N GLU A 40 -33.99 11.28 20.00
CA GLU A 40 -33.98 9.98 19.34
C GLU A 40 -33.88 10.16 17.82
N GLN A 41 -32.98 9.43 17.17
CA GLN A 41 -32.87 9.44 15.72
C GLN A 41 -33.99 8.57 15.12
N ASP A 42 -34.78 9.15 14.21
CA ASP A 42 -35.81 8.42 13.50
C ASP A 42 -35.19 7.68 12.31
N ILE A 43 -35.13 6.35 12.43
CA ILE A 43 -34.56 5.44 11.43
C ILE A 43 -35.21 5.63 10.04
N LYS A 44 -36.49 6.04 9.97
CA LYS A 44 -37.20 6.22 8.69
C LYS A 44 -36.82 7.51 7.96
N THR A 45 -36.32 8.52 8.68
CA THR A 45 -36.01 9.85 8.12
C THR A 45 -34.53 10.22 8.19
N GLY A 46 -33.70 9.31 8.70
CA GLY A 46 -32.24 9.45 8.76
C GLY A 46 -31.81 10.58 9.69
N TYR A 47 -31.12 11.60 9.16
CA TYR A 47 -30.63 12.76 9.92
C TYR A 47 -31.58 13.97 9.90
N THR A 48 -32.74 13.85 9.25
CA THR A 48 -33.62 15.00 8.99
C THR A 48 -34.20 15.58 10.28
N ASN A 49 -34.56 14.71 11.25
CA ASN A 49 -35.11 15.14 12.53
C ASN A 49 -34.04 15.80 13.43
N LEU A 50 -32.83 15.27 13.46
CA LEU A 50 -31.68 15.87 14.14
C LEU A 50 -31.31 17.22 13.51
N MET A 51 -31.38 17.33 12.18
CA MET A 51 -31.15 18.62 11.50
C MET A 51 -32.22 19.66 11.77
N SER A 52 -33.48 19.26 11.91
CA SER A 52 -34.54 20.17 12.35
C SER A 52 -34.21 20.78 13.72
N HIS A 53 -33.69 19.96 14.65
CA HIS A 53 -33.21 20.45 15.93
C HIS A 53 -32.02 21.43 15.81
N VAL A 54 -31.02 21.11 14.99
CA VAL A 54 -29.85 22.00 14.80
C VAL A 54 -30.30 23.34 14.22
N ARG A 55 -31.13 23.35 13.19
CA ARG A 55 -31.65 24.60 12.60
C ARG A 55 -32.43 25.44 13.61
N ALA A 56 -33.15 24.80 14.53
CA ALA A 56 -33.96 25.49 15.53
C ALA A 56 -33.18 25.98 16.76
N GLN A 57 -32.07 25.34 17.13
CA GLN A 57 -31.32 25.66 18.36
C GLN A 57 -29.91 26.22 18.11
N HIS A 58 -29.40 26.06 16.89
CA HIS A 58 -28.09 26.52 16.44
C HIS A 58 -28.26 27.25 15.08
N PRO A 59 -28.93 28.42 15.04
CA PRO A 59 -29.22 29.12 13.78
C PRO A 59 -27.94 29.53 13.02
N ASN A 60 -26.81 29.69 13.74
CA ASN A 60 -25.51 30.02 13.17
C ASN A 60 -24.59 28.79 13.00
N PHE A 61 -25.16 27.58 12.93
CA PHE A 61 -24.39 26.32 12.88
C PHE A 61 -23.28 26.32 11.81
N ALA A 62 -23.51 26.91 10.64
CA ALA A 62 -22.52 26.95 9.57
C ALA A 62 -21.27 27.76 9.96
N ALA A 63 -21.45 28.88 10.66
CA ALA A 63 -20.35 29.69 11.17
C ALA A 63 -19.64 29.01 12.34
N GLU A 64 -20.38 28.34 13.22
CA GLU A 64 -19.81 27.55 14.33
C GLU A 64 -18.92 26.40 13.81
N ILE A 65 -19.36 25.71 12.75
CA ILE A 65 -18.56 24.67 12.10
C ILE A 65 -17.35 25.30 11.41
N ALA A 66 -17.52 26.39 10.65
CA ALA A 66 -16.40 27.04 9.97
C ALA A 66 -15.30 27.55 10.93
N ASN A 67 -15.70 28.12 12.07
CA ASN A 67 -14.79 28.68 13.09
C ASN A 67 -14.13 27.62 13.97
N SER A 68 -14.57 26.37 13.91
CA SER A 68 -13.98 25.26 14.69
C SER A 68 -12.65 24.72 14.11
N GLY A 69 -12.09 25.37 13.09
CA GLY A 69 -10.89 24.90 12.39
C GLY A 69 -11.16 23.81 11.34
N MET A 70 -12.41 23.33 11.26
CA MET A 70 -12.89 22.34 10.28
C MET A 70 -12.88 22.83 8.82
N ALA A 71 -12.83 24.14 8.58
CA ALA A 71 -12.83 24.73 7.23
C ALA A 71 -11.47 24.59 6.51
N GLY A 72 -10.40 24.30 7.24
CA GLY A 72 -9.03 24.29 6.72
C GLY A 72 -8.55 22.93 6.23
N GLY A 73 -9.28 22.23 5.36
CA GLY A 73 -8.77 21.11 4.55
C GLY A 73 -8.22 19.86 5.28
N THR A 74 -8.09 19.88 6.61
CA THR A 74 -7.60 18.75 7.39
C THR A 74 -8.76 17.81 7.66
N ARG A 75 -8.91 16.82 6.79
CA ARG A 75 -9.87 15.69 6.83
C ARG A 75 -9.80 14.80 8.10
N ILE A 76 -9.20 15.25 9.19
CA ILE A 76 -8.82 14.40 10.34
C ILE A 76 -9.96 14.23 11.37
N ALA A 77 -10.97 15.11 11.42
CA ALA A 77 -11.97 15.05 12.50
C ALA A 77 -13.06 13.97 12.34
N PHE A 78 -13.15 13.28 11.20
CA PHE A 78 -14.25 12.34 10.91
C PHE A 78 -13.78 11.03 10.27
N VAL A 79 -12.70 10.45 10.77
CA VAL A 79 -12.36 9.06 10.42
C VAL A 79 -13.23 8.14 11.29
N HIS A 80 -14.08 7.34 10.65
CA HIS A 80 -14.87 6.32 11.34
C HIS A 80 -13.94 5.41 12.15
N LYS A 81 -14.29 5.11 13.41
CA LYS A 81 -13.42 4.33 14.33
C LYS A 81 -12.92 3.02 13.70
N LYS A 82 -13.80 2.29 12.99
CA LYS A 82 -13.38 1.05 12.28
C LYS A 82 -12.37 1.32 11.17
N SER A 83 -12.48 2.44 10.45
CA SER A 83 -11.51 2.82 9.41
C SER A 83 -10.16 3.20 10.02
N GLN A 84 -10.17 3.88 11.17
CA GLN A 84 -8.94 4.18 11.91
C GLN A 84 -8.27 2.91 12.44
N THR A 85 -9.05 1.96 12.97
CA THR A 85 -8.56 0.64 13.40
C THR A 85 -7.88 -0.09 12.24
N VAL A 86 -8.54 -0.22 11.10
CA VAL A 86 -7.97 -0.90 9.92
C VAL A 86 -6.71 -0.21 9.43
N TYR A 87 -6.73 1.12 9.32
CA TYR A 87 -5.55 1.90 8.92
C TYR A 87 -4.37 1.66 9.86
N SER A 88 -4.59 1.73 11.18
CA SER A 88 -3.53 1.56 12.17
C SER A 88 -2.90 0.17 12.10
N TRP A 89 -3.70 -0.87 11.88
CA TRP A 89 -3.17 -2.23 11.72
C TRP A 89 -2.39 -2.40 10.41
N ILE A 90 -2.90 -1.87 9.30
CA ILE A 90 -2.19 -1.92 8.01
C ILE A 90 -0.85 -1.18 8.10
N ASP A 91 -0.87 0.04 8.63
CA ASP A 91 0.32 0.88 8.79
C ASP A 91 1.38 0.17 9.64
N TRP A 92 0.97 -0.42 10.76
CA TRP A 92 1.89 -1.14 11.65
C TRP A 92 2.45 -2.41 11.00
N VAL A 93 1.59 -3.24 10.40
CA VAL A 93 2.00 -4.49 9.75
C VAL A 93 2.98 -4.23 8.61
N ILE A 94 2.71 -3.23 7.78
CA ILE A 94 3.60 -2.86 6.66
C ILE A 94 4.90 -2.26 7.17
N SER A 95 4.83 -1.25 8.05
CA SER A 95 6.01 -0.52 8.51
C SER A 95 6.99 -1.39 9.29
N CYS A 96 6.48 -2.40 10.01
CA CYS A 96 7.30 -3.31 10.80
C CYS A 96 7.50 -4.69 10.15
N THR A 97 6.98 -4.92 8.94
CA THR A 97 7.07 -6.22 8.24
C THR A 97 6.59 -7.39 9.12
N LEU A 98 5.40 -7.26 9.70
CA LEU A 98 4.84 -8.23 10.63
C LEU A 98 3.95 -9.27 9.93
N PRO A 99 3.72 -10.45 10.53
CA PRO A 99 2.77 -11.43 10.00
C PRO A 99 1.35 -10.85 9.90
N PHE A 100 0.57 -11.30 8.92
CA PHE A 100 -0.84 -10.87 8.79
C PHE A 100 -1.74 -11.32 9.94
N SER A 101 -1.31 -12.33 10.71
CA SER A 101 -1.99 -12.78 11.94
C SER A 101 -1.68 -11.92 13.16
N PHE A 102 -0.80 -10.93 13.04
CA PHE A 102 -0.40 -10.08 14.15
C PHE A 102 -1.58 -9.38 14.87
N PRO A 103 -2.62 -8.88 14.18
CA PRO A 103 -3.78 -8.27 14.85
C PRO A 103 -4.68 -9.24 15.64
N GLU A 104 -4.50 -10.55 15.44
CA GLU A 104 -5.23 -11.62 16.17
C GLU A 104 -4.46 -12.17 17.36
N ASP A 105 -3.16 -11.86 17.48
CA ASP A 105 -2.35 -12.35 18.60
C ASP A 105 -2.86 -11.81 19.94
N GLU A 106 -3.18 -12.71 20.87
CA GLU A 106 -3.79 -12.35 22.16
C GLU A 106 -2.92 -11.40 22.99
N THR A 107 -1.59 -11.55 22.92
CA THR A 107 -0.65 -10.69 23.64
C THR A 107 -0.62 -9.31 23.01
N VAL A 108 -0.58 -9.24 21.68
CA VAL A 108 -0.64 -7.98 20.93
C VAL A 108 -1.95 -7.26 21.23
N VAL A 109 -3.09 -7.93 21.14
CA VAL A 109 -4.40 -7.32 21.41
C VAL A 109 -4.51 -6.83 22.86
N LYS A 110 -3.92 -7.54 23.81
CA LYS A 110 -3.91 -7.14 25.22
C LYS A 110 -3.17 -5.81 25.46
N TYR A 111 -2.07 -5.58 24.75
CA TYR A 111 -1.23 -4.39 24.96
C TYR A 111 -1.44 -3.29 23.91
N ALA A 112 -1.96 -3.63 22.74
CA ALA A 112 -2.32 -2.67 21.70
C ALA A 112 -3.57 -1.90 22.14
N SER A 113 -3.49 -0.57 22.13
CA SER A 113 -4.66 0.31 22.34
C SER A 113 -5.56 0.38 21.10
N ILE A 114 -5.60 -0.68 20.29
CA ILE A 114 -6.29 -0.77 19.00
C ILE A 114 -7.22 -1.98 19.05
N SER A 115 -8.49 -1.82 18.66
CA SER A 115 -9.43 -2.93 18.58
C SER A 115 -8.91 -4.01 17.62
N SER A 116 -8.95 -5.27 18.03
CA SER A 116 -8.54 -6.41 17.20
C SER A 116 -9.37 -6.51 15.92
N ILE A 117 -8.76 -7.03 14.86
CA ILE A 117 -9.41 -7.41 13.60
C ILE A 117 -8.95 -8.81 13.22
N SER A 118 -9.76 -9.52 12.45
CA SER A 118 -9.34 -10.83 11.94
C SER A 118 -8.27 -10.71 10.85
N THR A 119 -7.46 -11.75 10.69
CA THR A 119 -6.49 -11.90 9.60
C THR A 119 -7.19 -11.75 8.25
N GLU A 120 -8.37 -12.38 8.10
CA GLU A 120 -9.19 -12.27 6.89
C GLU A 120 -9.59 -10.82 6.58
N THR A 121 -9.95 -10.05 7.62
CA THR A 121 -10.32 -8.64 7.47
C THR A 121 -9.11 -7.81 7.04
N LEU A 122 -7.96 -8.01 7.68
CA LEU A 122 -6.72 -7.32 7.32
C LEU A 122 -6.35 -7.60 5.87
N VAL A 123 -6.28 -8.88 5.48
CA VAL A 123 -5.91 -9.29 4.12
C VAL A 123 -6.87 -8.72 3.08
N LYS A 124 -8.18 -8.76 3.34
CA LYS A 124 -9.19 -8.14 2.47
C LYS A 124 -8.96 -6.64 2.31
N CYS A 125 -8.69 -5.94 3.41
CA CYS A 125 -8.43 -4.50 3.38
C CYS A 125 -7.11 -4.17 2.67
N MET A 126 -6.06 -4.97 2.86
CA MET A 126 -4.81 -4.83 2.11
C MET A 126 -5.03 -5.03 0.60
N GLY A 127 -5.82 -6.02 0.19
CA GLY A 127 -6.17 -6.19 -1.23
C GLY A 127 -6.93 -5.01 -1.82
N LEU A 128 -7.81 -4.37 -1.04
CA LEU A 128 -8.50 -3.13 -1.46
C LEU A 128 -7.52 -1.94 -1.53
N LEU A 129 -6.59 -1.84 -0.58
CA LEU A 129 -5.54 -0.83 -0.59
C LEU A 129 -4.63 -1.00 -1.82
N THR A 130 -4.21 -2.22 -2.13
CA THR A 130 -3.43 -2.52 -3.33
C THR A 130 -4.12 -2.02 -4.59
N LYS A 131 -5.42 -2.32 -4.78
CA LYS A 131 -6.20 -1.80 -5.92
C LYS A 131 -6.24 -0.27 -5.98
N ALA A 132 -6.41 0.40 -4.83
CA ALA A 132 -6.39 1.86 -4.78
C ALA A 132 -5.00 2.43 -5.14
N VAL A 133 -3.92 1.78 -4.67
CA VAL A 133 -2.55 2.15 -5.02
C VAL A 133 -2.27 1.90 -6.50
N GLU A 134 -2.72 0.78 -7.07
CA GLU A 134 -2.61 0.49 -8.50
C GLU A 134 -3.28 1.57 -9.35
N GLU A 135 -4.47 2.07 -8.96
CA GLU A 135 -5.15 3.17 -9.65
C GLU A 135 -4.36 4.48 -9.59
N ILE A 136 -3.77 4.79 -8.43
CA ILE A 136 -2.92 5.98 -8.26
C ILE A 136 -1.66 5.86 -9.13
N VAL A 137 -0.98 4.70 -9.08
CA VAL A 137 0.22 4.42 -9.87
C VAL A 137 -0.10 4.49 -11.37
N ALA A 138 -1.22 3.92 -11.80
CA ALA A 138 -1.67 3.99 -13.19
C ALA A 138 -1.88 5.43 -13.68
N ALA A 139 -2.34 6.34 -12.79
CA ALA A 139 -2.56 7.74 -13.11
C ALA A 139 -1.26 8.57 -13.22
N ILE A 140 -0.21 8.19 -12.49
CA ILE A 140 1.09 8.90 -12.51
C ILE A 140 2.07 8.32 -13.53
N LEU A 141 1.90 7.06 -13.96
CA LEU A 141 2.77 6.45 -14.96
C LEU A 141 2.70 7.23 -16.28
N PRO A 142 3.84 7.73 -16.82
CA PRO A 142 3.86 8.49 -18.07
C PRO A 142 3.60 7.57 -19.27
N GLU A 143 3.22 8.15 -20.41
CA GLU A 143 2.95 7.39 -21.64
C GLU A 143 4.08 6.40 -21.99
N LYS A 144 5.32 6.80 -21.71
CA LYS A 144 6.53 6.02 -21.98
C LYS A 144 7.43 5.97 -20.75
N PHE A 145 7.87 4.78 -20.34
CA PHE A 145 8.76 4.56 -19.20
C PHE A 145 9.69 3.35 -19.43
N GLY A 146 10.79 3.27 -18.68
CA GLY A 146 11.65 2.10 -18.65
C GLY A 146 11.18 1.09 -17.59
N ILE A 147 11.50 -0.18 -17.78
CA ILE A 147 11.32 -1.21 -16.75
C ILE A 147 12.69 -1.67 -16.26
N VAL A 148 12.87 -1.67 -14.94
CA VAL A 148 13.97 -2.37 -14.27
C VAL A 148 13.38 -3.61 -13.63
N PHE A 149 13.96 -4.77 -13.86
CA PHE A 149 13.51 -6.01 -13.23
C PHE A 149 14.69 -6.87 -12.81
N ASP A 150 14.48 -7.62 -11.74
CA ASP A 150 15.49 -8.52 -11.19
C ASP A 150 14.84 -9.79 -10.64
N GLY A 151 15.54 -10.91 -10.82
CA GLY A 151 15.12 -12.23 -10.36
C GLY A 151 15.89 -12.60 -9.09
N SER A 152 15.16 -13.01 -8.05
CA SER A 152 15.76 -13.56 -6.84
C SER A 152 15.09 -14.87 -6.47
N THR A 153 15.89 -15.89 -6.18
CA THR A 153 15.39 -17.17 -5.66
C THR A 153 15.42 -17.16 -4.14
N PHE A 154 14.26 -17.42 -3.52
CA PHE A 154 14.16 -17.63 -2.08
C PHE A 154 13.46 -18.96 -1.80
N ARG A 155 14.12 -19.83 -1.02
CA ARG A 155 13.56 -21.12 -0.58
C ARG A 155 12.83 -21.90 -1.68
N SER A 156 13.48 -22.06 -2.84
CA SER A 156 13.00 -22.75 -4.05
C SER A 156 12.02 -22.00 -4.98
N GLU A 157 11.53 -20.83 -4.57
CA GLU A 157 10.67 -20.00 -5.42
C GLU A 157 11.46 -18.86 -6.07
N HIS A 158 11.27 -18.67 -7.37
CA HIS A 158 11.89 -17.58 -8.12
C HIS A 158 10.95 -16.38 -8.20
N TYR A 159 11.26 -15.34 -7.44
CA TYR A 159 10.56 -14.07 -7.43
C TYR A 159 11.15 -13.13 -8.47
N VAL A 160 10.29 -12.37 -9.13
CA VAL A 160 10.69 -11.28 -10.02
C VAL A 160 10.16 -9.98 -9.43
N ALA A 161 11.07 -9.06 -9.15
CA ALA A 161 10.73 -7.67 -8.81
C ALA A 161 10.74 -6.84 -10.10
N VAL A 162 9.72 -6.00 -10.28
CA VAL A 162 9.54 -5.16 -11.47
C VAL A 162 9.29 -3.72 -11.03
N PHE A 163 10.11 -2.80 -11.51
CA PHE A 163 10.01 -1.37 -11.27
C PHE A 163 9.75 -0.61 -12.57
N ALA A 164 8.85 0.37 -12.53
CA ALA A 164 8.79 1.42 -13.54
C ALA A 164 9.83 2.49 -13.21
N VAL A 165 10.56 2.95 -14.21
CA VAL A 165 11.55 4.02 -14.10
C VAL A 165 11.30 5.08 -15.15
N PHE A 166 11.16 6.32 -14.71
CA PHE A 166 10.91 7.46 -15.59
C PHE A 166 11.42 8.75 -14.95
N THR A 167 11.50 9.82 -15.75
CA THR A 167 11.90 11.14 -15.26
C THR A 167 10.68 11.99 -14.95
N HIS A 168 10.63 12.59 -13.77
CA HIS A 168 9.63 13.56 -13.35
C HIS A 168 10.33 14.72 -12.66
N ASP A 169 10.06 15.97 -13.08
CA ASP A 169 10.69 17.19 -12.56
C ASP A 169 12.24 17.14 -12.48
N GLY A 170 12.87 16.52 -13.48
CA GLY A 170 14.33 16.39 -13.55
C GLY A 170 14.93 15.30 -12.65
N ASN A 171 14.11 14.61 -11.84
CA ASN A 171 14.53 13.50 -11.02
C ASN A 171 14.12 12.16 -11.65
N VAL A 172 14.89 11.11 -11.37
CA VAL A 172 14.54 9.73 -11.77
C VAL A 172 13.64 9.14 -10.70
N GLU A 173 12.39 8.89 -11.07
CA GLU A 173 11.41 8.18 -10.25
C GLU A 173 11.52 6.67 -10.47
N LYS A 174 11.36 5.91 -9.39
CA LYS A 174 11.35 4.44 -9.41
C LYS A 174 10.18 3.94 -8.59
N ILE A 175 9.25 3.26 -9.23
CA ILE A 175 8.03 2.76 -8.60
C ILE A 175 8.00 1.25 -8.74
N LEU A 176 7.90 0.54 -7.61
CA LEU A 176 7.70 -0.91 -7.60
C LEU A 176 6.30 -1.20 -8.14
N LEU A 177 6.23 -1.96 -9.23
CA LEU A 177 4.98 -2.39 -9.85
C LEU A 177 4.53 -3.76 -9.34
N ALA A 178 5.48 -4.68 -9.15
CA ALA A 178 5.20 -6.00 -8.64
C ALA A 178 6.46 -6.63 -8.03
N MET A 179 6.25 -7.48 -7.03
CA MET A 179 7.21 -8.46 -6.57
C MET A 179 6.44 -9.75 -6.33
N ALA A 180 6.56 -10.69 -7.25
CA ALA A 180 5.75 -11.92 -7.25
C ALA A 180 6.56 -13.09 -7.81
N PRO A 181 6.22 -14.33 -7.41
CA PRO A 181 6.79 -15.51 -8.06
C PRO A 181 6.40 -15.53 -9.54
N LEU A 182 7.31 -16.00 -10.39
CA LEU A 182 7.05 -16.11 -11.83
C LEU A 182 6.08 -17.27 -12.17
N VAL A 183 5.97 -18.25 -11.27
CA VAL A 183 5.24 -19.51 -11.48
C VAL A 183 3.87 -19.43 -10.80
N ASP A 184 2.83 -19.73 -11.57
CA ASP A 184 1.48 -20.04 -11.10
C ASP A 184 1.31 -21.56 -11.30
N ASP A 185 1.22 -22.32 -10.21
CA ASP A 185 0.92 -23.76 -10.13
C ASP A 185 1.84 -24.74 -10.93
N GLU A 186 2.76 -25.36 -10.18
CA GLU A 186 3.47 -26.64 -10.46
C GLU A 186 4.39 -26.77 -11.70
N VAL A 187 4.51 -25.78 -12.58
CA VAL A 187 5.48 -25.81 -13.71
C VAL A 187 6.47 -24.63 -13.64
N MET A 188 7.73 -24.91 -13.31
CA MET A 188 8.83 -23.93 -13.38
C MET A 188 9.15 -23.57 -14.84
N ASP A 189 8.39 -22.64 -15.43
CA ASP A 189 8.72 -22.04 -16.72
C ASP A 189 9.44 -20.69 -16.51
N HIS A 190 10.78 -20.73 -16.57
CA HIS A 190 11.65 -19.54 -16.55
C HIS A 190 12.02 -19.06 -17.95
N SER A 191 11.22 -19.41 -18.97
CA SER A 191 11.48 -18.99 -20.34
C SER A 191 11.17 -17.51 -20.56
N ALA A 192 11.82 -16.92 -21.57
CA ALA A 192 11.54 -15.54 -21.95
C ALA A 192 10.06 -15.27 -22.29
N PRO A 193 9.31 -16.17 -22.97
CA PRO A 193 7.86 -16.03 -23.13
C PRO A 193 7.09 -15.95 -21.81
N ALA A 194 7.44 -16.74 -20.80
CA ALA A 194 6.81 -16.68 -19.48
C ALA A 194 7.04 -15.33 -18.80
N HIS A 195 8.27 -14.82 -18.83
CA HIS A 195 8.58 -13.45 -18.37
C HIS A 195 7.77 -12.37 -19.10
N VAL A 196 7.61 -12.48 -20.43
CA VAL A 196 6.79 -11.53 -21.21
C VAL A 196 5.31 -11.62 -20.83
N ALA A 197 4.79 -12.83 -20.60
CA ALA A 197 3.42 -13.03 -20.14
C ALA A 197 3.21 -12.44 -18.74
N PHE A 198 4.14 -12.67 -17.82
CA PHE A 198 4.15 -12.10 -16.48
C PHE A 198 4.16 -10.56 -16.52
N LEU A 199 5.06 -9.95 -17.29
CA LEU A 199 5.09 -8.50 -17.48
C LEU A 199 3.77 -7.98 -18.06
N ARG A 200 3.16 -8.70 -19.01
CA ARG A 200 1.85 -8.32 -19.57
C ARG A 200 0.75 -8.32 -18.51
N THR A 201 0.73 -9.33 -17.63
CA THR A 201 -0.21 -9.39 -16.50
C THR A 201 -0.02 -8.19 -15.57
N ILE A 202 1.23 -7.88 -15.20
CA ILE A 202 1.54 -6.72 -14.35
C ILE A 202 1.08 -5.41 -15.00
N MET A 203 1.39 -5.19 -16.28
CA MET A 203 0.95 -3.99 -17.00
C MET A 203 -0.59 -3.87 -17.02
N GLY A 204 -1.30 -5.01 -17.05
CA GLY A 204 -2.75 -5.06 -17.00
C GLY A 204 -3.35 -4.40 -15.75
N PHE A 205 -2.73 -4.57 -14.57
CA PHE A 205 -3.18 -3.93 -13.33
C PHE A 205 -3.12 -2.39 -13.42
N PHE A 206 -2.15 -1.86 -14.16
CA PHE A 206 -1.97 -0.43 -14.36
C PHE A 206 -2.65 0.12 -15.62
N LYS A 207 -3.57 -0.66 -16.22
CA LYS A 207 -4.34 -0.30 -17.42
C LYS A 207 -3.42 0.11 -18.59
N CYS A 208 -2.26 -0.53 -18.70
CA CYS A 208 -1.25 -0.23 -19.71
C CYS A 208 -0.81 -1.50 -20.44
N THR A 209 -0.05 -1.31 -21.52
CA THR A 209 0.46 -2.42 -22.33
C THR A 209 1.97 -2.33 -22.45
N LEU A 210 2.61 -3.43 -22.85
CA LEU A 210 4.05 -3.49 -23.09
C LEU A 210 4.52 -2.48 -24.15
N ALA A 211 3.62 -1.93 -24.98
CA ALA A 211 3.95 -0.88 -25.95
C ALA A 211 4.40 0.44 -25.30
N ARG A 212 4.13 0.64 -24.00
CA ARG A 212 4.58 1.81 -23.22
C ARG A 212 6.02 1.67 -22.70
N VAL A 213 6.61 0.48 -22.80
CA VAL A 213 7.96 0.21 -22.32
C VAL A 213 9.00 0.70 -23.33
N LEU A 214 9.86 1.63 -22.91
CA LEU A 214 10.92 2.21 -23.74
C LEU A 214 12.18 1.36 -23.78
N HIS A 215 12.54 0.77 -22.65
CA HIS A 215 13.74 -0.03 -22.49
C HIS A 215 13.59 -0.93 -21.27
N LEU A 216 14.40 -1.97 -21.25
CA LEU A 216 14.51 -2.94 -20.18
C LEU A 216 15.88 -2.84 -19.54
N VAL A 217 15.94 -2.98 -18.22
CA VAL A 217 17.18 -3.07 -17.45
C VAL A 217 17.09 -4.29 -16.55
N GLY A 218 18.12 -5.12 -16.55
CA GLY A 218 18.19 -6.32 -15.71
C GLY A 218 19.59 -6.92 -15.72
N ASP A 219 19.79 -8.02 -15.00
CA ASP A 219 21.03 -8.78 -15.02
C ASP A 219 21.33 -9.36 -16.42
N ASN A 220 22.60 -9.62 -16.71
CA ASN A 220 23.06 -10.02 -18.05
C ASN A 220 22.86 -11.51 -18.30
N CYS A 221 21.66 -12.04 -18.02
CA CYS A 221 21.35 -13.40 -18.35
C CYS A 221 20.77 -13.52 -19.78
N PRO A 222 20.99 -14.65 -20.48
CA PRO A 222 20.44 -14.88 -21.82
C PRO A 222 18.91 -14.74 -21.87
N THR A 223 18.22 -15.13 -20.80
CA THR A 223 16.76 -15.02 -20.68
C THR A 223 16.30 -13.57 -20.80
N ASN A 224 16.95 -12.61 -20.12
CA ASN A 224 16.58 -11.20 -20.19
C ASN A 224 16.83 -10.59 -21.57
N GLY A 225 17.94 -10.98 -22.22
CA GLY A 225 18.20 -10.60 -23.61
C GLY A 225 17.13 -11.13 -24.57
N ALA A 226 16.66 -12.36 -24.36
CA ALA A 226 15.55 -12.94 -25.11
C ALA A 226 14.21 -12.25 -24.82
N VAL A 227 13.92 -11.88 -23.57
CA VAL A 227 12.73 -11.08 -23.20
C VAL A 227 12.72 -9.75 -23.95
N ALA A 228 13.84 -9.04 -23.95
CA ALA A 228 13.98 -7.77 -24.67
C ALA A 228 13.77 -7.92 -26.18
N THR A 229 14.30 -9.01 -26.76
CA THR A 229 14.11 -9.35 -28.17
C THR A 229 12.63 -9.59 -28.49
N LEU A 230 11.94 -10.38 -27.66
CA LEU A 230 10.50 -10.65 -27.81
C LEU A 230 9.65 -9.39 -27.67
N MET A 231 10.01 -8.51 -26.75
CA MET A 231 9.34 -7.22 -26.53
C MET A 231 9.71 -6.16 -27.57
N ARG A 232 10.76 -6.40 -28.37
CA ARG A 232 11.36 -5.42 -29.29
C ARG A 232 11.76 -4.12 -28.59
N ALA A 233 12.29 -4.24 -27.38
CA ALA A 233 12.74 -3.11 -26.57
C ALA A 233 14.27 -3.18 -26.39
N PRO A 234 14.99 -2.04 -26.40
CA PRO A 234 16.39 -1.96 -25.99
C PRO A 234 16.61 -2.58 -24.60
N PHE A 235 17.71 -3.31 -24.44
CA PHE A 235 18.13 -3.89 -23.15
C PHE A 235 19.41 -3.24 -22.66
N VAL A 236 19.40 -2.81 -21.41
CA VAL A 236 20.57 -2.26 -20.70
C VAL A 236 20.98 -3.24 -19.62
N GLY A 237 22.15 -3.84 -19.83
CA GLY A 237 22.71 -4.80 -18.92
C GLY A 237 23.16 -4.21 -17.58
N CYS A 238 22.96 -4.95 -16.50
CA CYS A 238 23.33 -4.53 -15.15
C CYS A 238 24.84 -4.39 -14.98
N ALA A 239 25.30 -3.19 -14.62
CA ALA A 239 26.73 -2.90 -14.43
C ALA A 239 27.33 -3.62 -13.21
N SER A 240 26.59 -3.76 -12.11
CA SER A 240 27.06 -4.47 -10.91
C SER A 240 27.21 -5.97 -11.18
N HIS A 241 26.33 -6.56 -12.00
CA HIS A 241 26.48 -7.94 -12.43
C HIS A 241 27.75 -8.14 -13.27
N ARG A 242 28.06 -7.21 -14.20
CA ARG A 242 29.34 -7.26 -14.95
C ARG A 242 30.56 -7.16 -14.03
N LEU A 243 30.50 -6.29 -13.03
CA LEU A 243 31.58 -6.16 -12.05
C LEU A 243 31.72 -7.45 -11.22
N ASN A 244 30.61 -8.03 -10.77
CA ASN A 244 30.62 -9.28 -10.02
C ASN A 244 31.22 -10.42 -10.85
N LEU A 245 30.85 -10.54 -12.14
CA LEU A 245 31.45 -11.52 -13.05
C LEU A 245 32.96 -11.31 -13.20
N ALA A 246 33.40 -10.06 -13.40
CA ALA A 246 34.82 -9.74 -13.50
C ALA A 246 35.59 -10.05 -12.21
N VAL A 247 34.98 -9.82 -11.03
CA VAL A 247 35.57 -10.16 -9.74
C VAL A 247 35.66 -11.68 -9.54
N VAL A 248 34.62 -12.43 -9.92
CA VAL A 248 34.63 -13.90 -9.85
C VAL A 248 35.74 -14.46 -10.75
N GLU A 249 35.82 -14.02 -12.01
CA GLU A 249 36.87 -14.41 -12.96
C GLU A 249 38.27 -14.06 -12.44
N TYR A 250 38.45 -12.87 -11.88
CA TYR A 250 39.71 -12.48 -11.26
C TYR A 250 40.07 -13.38 -10.06
N MET A 251 39.10 -13.73 -9.22
CA MET A 251 39.31 -14.58 -8.05
C MET A 251 39.59 -16.06 -8.40
N GLU A 252 39.12 -16.54 -9.55
CA GLU A 252 39.44 -17.89 -10.05
C GLU A 252 40.95 -18.06 -10.29
N THR A 253 41.66 -16.98 -10.63
CA THR A 253 43.13 -17.02 -10.76
C THR A 253 43.87 -17.23 -9.43
N TYR A 254 43.17 -17.11 -8.28
CA TYR A 254 43.71 -17.28 -6.94
C TYR A 254 43.15 -18.50 -6.20
N GLU A 255 42.51 -19.46 -6.88
CA GLU A 255 41.81 -20.61 -6.27
C GLU A 255 42.65 -21.40 -5.24
N CYS A 256 43.97 -21.48 -5.40
CA CYS A 256 44.87 -22.13 -4.46
C CYS A 256 44.84 -21.50 -3.04
N HIS A 257 44.48 -20.21 -2.92
CA HIS A 257 44.39 -19.49 -1.65
C HIS A 257 42.95 -19.35 -1.11
N VAL A 258 41.94 -19.44 -1.97
CA VAL A 258 40.52 -19.20 -1.61
C VAL A 258 39.82 -20.49 -1.11
N GLY A 259 40.31 -21.68 -1.49
CA GLY A 259 39.77 -22.96 -1.03
C GLY A 259 39.86 -23.19 0.50
N SER A 260 40.76 -22.47 1.19
CA SER A 260 40.91 -22.56 2.64
C SER A 260 39.87 -21.73 3.42
N GLN A 261 39.24 -20.73 2.80
CA GLN A 261 38.25 -19.86 3.45
C GLN A 261 36.79 -20.24 3.14
N ARG A 262 36.51 -21.04 2.10
CA ARG A 262 35.15 -21.57 1.83
C ARG A 262 34.61 -22.51 2.91
N LYS A 263 35.42 -22.90 3.91
CA LYS A 263 34.99 -23.70 5.09
C LYS A 263 34.41 -22.88 6.24
N PHE A 264 34.41 -21.55 6.16
CA PHE A 264 33.72 -20.71 7.12
C PHE A 264 32.50 -20.08 6.44
N PRO A 265 31.29 -20.61 6.64
CA PRO A 265 30.11 -19.82 6.35
C PRO A 265 30.19 -18.58 7.25
N VAL A 266 30.37 -17.40 6.66
CA VAL A 266 30.17 -16.14 7.38
C VAL A 266 28.68 -16.12 7.71
N PRO A 267 28.27 -16.30 8.98
CA PRO A 267 26.88 -16.11 9.32
C PRO A 267 26.65 -14.60 9.26
N TYR A 268 25.72 -14.15 8.43
CA TYR A 268 25.07 -12.86 8.66
C TYR A 268 24.33 -12.98 9.99
N ARG A 269 25.05 -12.72 11.09
CA ARG A 269 24.49 -12.61 12.43
C ARG A 269 23.92 -11.21 12.52
N ASN A 270 22.60 -11.10 12.45
CA ASN A 270 21.88 -9.98 13.06
C ASN A 270 22.17 -10.06 14.56
N GLU A 271 23.12 -9.25 15.04
CA GLU A 271 23.17 -8.96 16.47
C GLU A 271 22.05 -7.94 16.78
N PRO A 272 21.14 -8.26 17.71
CA PRO A 272 20.26 -7.23 18.27
C PRO A 272 21.11 -6.28 19.11
N TYR A 273 20.83 -4.98 18.98
CA TYR A 273 21.34 -3.94 19.87
C TYR A 273 21.15 -4.34 21.34
N GLN A 274 22.21 -4.17 22.14
CA GLN A 274 22.15 -4.19 23.60
C GLN A 274 21.28 -3.04 24.14
#